data_AF-Q8DNG3-F1
#
_entry.id   AF-Q8DNG3-F1
#
_cell.length_a   1.000
_cell.length_b   1.000
_cell.length_c   1.000
_cell.angle_alpha   90.00
_cell.angle_beta   90.00
_cell.angle_gamma   90.00
#
_symmetry.space_group_name_H-M   'P 1'
#
loop_
_entity.id
_entity.type
_entity.pdbx_description
1 polymer ?
#
loop_
_entity_poly.entity_id
_entity_poly.type
_entity_poly.pdbx_seq_one_letter_code
_entity_poly.pdbx_strand_id
1 'polypeptide(L)' 'MNDEASKQLTDTRFKRLVGVQRTTFEEMLAVLKTAYQKSRTSW' A
#
# COMPACT_ATOMS: atom_id res chain seq x y z
N MET A 1 1.01 20.21 -1.87
CA MET A 1 0.85 19.52 -3.16
C MET A 1 -0.60 19.10 -3.21
N ASN A 2 -1.37 19.44 -4.25
CA ASN A 2 -2.82 19.24 -4.25
C ASN A 2 -3.14 17.73 -4.36
N ASP A 3 -3.23 17.04 -3.22
CA ASP A 3 -3.58 15.62 -3.13
C ASP A 3 -5.03 15.35 -3.54
N GLU A 4 -5.87 16.40 -3.59
CA GLU A 4 -7.33 16.33 -3.78
C GLU A 4 -7.75 15.87 -5.19
N ALA A 5 -6.82 15.76 -6.14
CA ALA A 5 -7.12 15.36 -7.51
C ALA A 5 -6.26 14.20 -8.03
N SER A 6 -5.59 13.43 -7.16
CA SER A 6 -5.15 12.10 -7.55
C SER A 6 -6.38 11.25 -7.82
N LYS A 7 -6.88 11.28 -9.06
CA LYS A 7 -7.93 10.40 -9.56
C LYS A 7 -7.64 9.02 -9.00
N GLN A 8 -8.57 8.47 -8.22
CA GLN A 8 -8.41 7.13 -7.65
C GLN A 8 -7.93 6.20 -8.76
N LEU A 9 -6.77 5.58 -8.54
CA LEU A 9 -6.19 4.72 -9.54
C LEU A 9 -7.14 3.53 -9.74
N THR A 10 -7.61 3.32 -10.97
CA THR A 10 -8.41 2.13 -11.26
C THR A 10 -7.58 0.89 -10.99
N ASP A 11 -8.22 -0.21 -10.56
CA ASP A 11 -7.51 -1.46 -10.25
C ASP A 11 -6.67 -1.95 -11.42
N THR A 12 -7.13 -1.76 -12.65
CA THR A 12 -6.36 -2.07 -13.87
C THR A 12 -5.07 -1.27 -13.96
N ARG A 13 -5.10 0.03 -13.66
CA ARG A 13 -3.90 0.87 -13.68
C ARG A 13 -3.00 0.57 -12.48
N PHE A 14 -3.57 0.33 -11.31
CA PHE A 14 -2.83 -0.10 -10.12
C PHE A 14 -2.04 -1.38 -10.40
N LYS A 15 -2.72 -2.41 -10.90
CA LYS A 15 -2.10 -3.68 -11.25
C LYS A 15 -1.02 -3.54 -12.33
N ARG A 16 -1.21 -2.63 -13.30
CA ARG A 16 -0.17 -2.33 -14.30
C ARG A 16 1.07 -1.65 -13.70
N LEU A 17 0.91 -0.77 -12.72
CA LEU A 17 2.02 -0.05 -12.09
C LEU A 17 2.79 -0.91 -11.08
N VAL A 18 2.08 -1.68 -10.25
CA VAL A 18 2.66 -2.41 -9.12
C VAL A 18 2.88 -3.90 -9.44
N GLY A 19 2.21 -4.44 -10.45
CA GLY A 19 2.31 -5.84 -10.88
C GLY A 19 1.40 -6.82 -10.12
N VAL A 20 0.71 -6.38 -9.07
CA VAL A 20 -0.18 -7.21 -8.23
C VAL A 20 -1.57 -6.59 -8.08
N GLN A 21 -2.55 -7.40 -7.66
CA GLN A 21 -3.87 -6.89 -7.30
C GLN A 21 -3.78 -5.96 -6.08
N ARG A 22 -4.68 -4.98 -6.02
CA ARG A 22 -4.72 -4.00 -4.94
C ARG A 22 -4.90 -4.64 -3.56
N THR A 23 -5.79 -5.63 -3.46
CA THR A 23 -6.05 -6.39 -2.23
C THR A 23 -4.78 -7.08 -1.73
N THR A 24 -4.08 -7.80 -2.61
CA THR A 24 -2.80 -8.46 -2.27
C THR A 24 -1.75 -7.45 -1.81
N PHE A 25 -1.66 -6.29 -2.45
CA PHE A 25 -0.73 -5.24 -2.03
C PHE A 25 -1.09 -4.67 -0.65
N GLU A 26 -2.38 -4.44 -0.38
CA GLU A 26 -2.85 -3.95 0.91
C GLU A 26 -2.59 -4.96 2.04
N GLU A 27 -2.72 -6.27 1.79
CA GLU A 27 -2.33 -7.32 2.72
C GLU A 27 -0.82 -7.34 3.00
N MET A 28 0.01 -7.24 1.96
CA MET A 28 1.47 -7.13 2.11
C MET A 28 1.84 -5.89 2.93
N LEU A 29 1.19 -4.75 2.66
CA LEU A 29 1.41 -3.51 3.40
C LEU A 29 0.99 -3.63 4.86
N ALA A 30 -0.10 -4.34 5.17
CA ALA A 30 -0.50 -4.61 6.55
C ALA A 30 0.57 -5.41 7.30
N VAL A 31 1.12 -6.46 6.69
CA VAL A 31 2.22 -7.25 7.27
C VAL A 31 3.44 -6.37 7.52
N LEU A 32 3.84 -5.54 6.55
CA LEU A 32 4.98 -4.63 6.70
C LEU A 32 4.77 -3.60 7.82
N LYS A 33 3.58 -3.01 7.92
CA LYS A 33 3.22 -2.08 9.00
C LYS A 33 3.32 -2.75 10.36
N THR A 34 2.78 -3.97 10.50
CA THR A 34 2.87 -4.73 11.75
C THR A 34 4.32 -5.06 12.11
N ALA A 35 5.14 -5.49 11.14
CA ALA A 35 6.56 -5.79 11.38
C ALA A 35 7.33 -4.54 11.82
N TYR A 36 7.10 -3.41 11.16
CA TYR A 36 7.73 -2.13 11.50
C TYR A 36 7.29 -1.60 12.86
N GLN A 37 6.02 -1.77 13.24
CA GLN A 37 5.54 -1.39 14.56
C GLN A 37 6.17 -2.25 15.65
N LYS A 38 6.23 -3.58 15.45
CA LYS A 38 6.88 -4.51 16.39
C LYS A 38 8.35 -4.18 16.60
N SER A 39 9.08 -3.85 15.53
CA SER A 39 10.50 -3.48 15.64
C SER A 39 10.73 -2.13 16.33
N ARG A 40 9.74 -1.22 16.31
CA ARG A 40 9.81 0.06 17.04
C ARG A 40 9.44 -0.05 18.52
N THR A 41 8.55 -0.96 18.89
CA THR A 41 8.17 -1.18 20.29
C THR A 41 9.17 -2.01 21.08
N SER A 42 10.15 -2.63 20.40
CA SER A 42 11.22 -3.39 21.05
C SER A 42 12.47 -2.55 21.39
N TRP A 43 12.41 -1.23 21.24
CA TRP A 43 13.41 -0.27 21.73
C TRP A 43 12.78 0.60 22.81
#